data_AF-G7YW43-F1
#
_entry.id   AF-G7YW43-F1
#
_cell.length_a   1.000
_cell.length_b   1.000
_cell.length_c   1.000
_cell.angle_alpha   90.00
_cell.angle_beta   90.00
_cell.angle_gamma   90.00
#
_symmetry.space_group_name_H-M   'P 1'
#
loop_
_entity.id
_entity.type
_entity.pdbx_description
1 polymer ?
#
loop_
_entity_poly.entity_id
_entity_poly.type
_entity_poly.pdbx_seq_one_letter_code
_entity_poly.pdbx_strand_id
1 'polypeptide(L)'
;MPAEMESLDVNSTERDVEDYLEQFDIWCLTKSDMDDKKLTAYFLHFVGKEAYTLIKNSVYPESPIDISYNELKKKVLQHFKLINFVAAEIARFNMLTRFHSQSVRDFVLQLQTQAAKCDYGAQLEDQLRDRLIAGIQLPELMRQNAEHQKEHSNSQRTSLP
;
A
#
# COMPACT_ATOMS: atom_id res chain seq x y z
N MET A 1 -1.36 32.31 10.95
CA MET A 1 -0.95 30.89 11.01
C MET A 1 -1.96 30.10 10.18
N PRO A 2 -1.59 29.25 9.22
CA PRO A 2 -2.57 28.31 8.68
C PRO A 2 -2.74 27.21 9.73
N ALA A 3 -3.99 27.01 10.17
CA ALA A 3 -4.33 26.16 11.29
C ALA A 3 -4.55 24.69 10.89
N GLU A 4 -4.16 24.26 9.69
CA GLU A 4 -4.83 23.13 9.01
C GLU A 4 -3.92 22.02 8.45
N MET A 5 -2.59 22.12 8.52
CA MET A 5 -1.75 21.05 7.98
C MET A 5 -1.59 19.92 9.02
N GLU A 6 -2.26 18.79 8.79
CA GLU A 6 -2.18 17.60 9.64
C GLU A 6 -0.75 17.02 9.65
N SER A 7 -0.30 16.49 10.79
CA SER A 7 1.03 15.85 10.86
C SER A 7 1.08 14.56 10.06
N LEU A 8 2.24 14.23 9.49
CA LEU A 8 2.44 12.97 8.78
C LEU A 8 2.49 11.78 9.75
N ASP A 9 1.58 10.83 9.59
CA ASP A 9 1.58 9.55 10.32
C ASP A 9 2.66 8.62 9.73
N VAL A 10 3.46 7.98 10.58
CA VAL A 10 4.48 7.02 10.14
C VAL A 10 3.90 5.73 9.55
N ASN A 11 2.59 5.50 9.72
CA ASN A 11 1.85 4.38 9.13
C ASN A 11 1.07 4.78 7.86
N SER A 12 1.23 6.03 7.38
CA SER A 12 0.64 6.52 6.14
C SER A 12 1.02 5.67 4.94
N THR A 13 0.10 5.53 4.00
CA THR A 13 0.39 4.91 2.70
C THR A 13 1.29 5.82 1.87
N GLU A 14 1.90 5.30 0.80
CA GLU A 14 2.69 6.10 -0.13
C GLU A 14 1.88 7.28 -0.68
N ARG A 15 0.60 7.05 -1.02
CA ARG A 15 -0.31 8.08 -1.51
C ARG A 15 -0.55 9.18 -0.48
N ASP A 16 -0.82 8.81 0.77
CA ASP A 16 -1.06 9.81 1.83
C ASP A 16 0.18 10.70 2.05
N VAL A 17 1.37 10.13 1.92
CA VAL A 17 2.64 10.87 2.02
C VAL A 17 2.83 11.80 0.82
N GLU A 18 2.49 11.35 -0.39
CA GLU A 18 2.53 12.18 -1.60
C GLU A 18 1.55 13.36 -1.50
N ASP A 19 0.31 13.10 -1.08
CA ASP A 19 -0.74 14.12 -0.88
C ASP A 19 -0.30 15.15 0.17
N TYR A 20 0.30 14.71 1.29
CA TYR A 20 0.84 15.59 2.32
C TYR A 20 1.95 16.51 1.78
N LEU A 21 2.87 15.94 1.00
CA LEU A 21 3.99 16.70 0.42
C LEU A 21 3.49 17.70 -0.64
N GLU A 22 2.49 17.34 -1.44
CA GLU A 22 1.85 18.24 -2.39
C GLU A 22 1.15 19.41 -1.66
N GLN A 23 0.41 19.14 -0.59
CA GLN A 23 -0.19 20.19 0.23
C GLN A 23 0.85 21.15 0.82
N PHE A 24 2.00 20.62 1.27
CA PHE A 24 3.10 21.45 1.74
C PHE A 24 3.67 22.33 0.63
N ASP A 25 3.89 21.77 -0.57
CA ASP A 25 4.39 22.52 -1.73
C ASP A 25 3.43 23.65 -2.12
N ILE A 26 2.12 23.36 -2.17
CA ILE A 26 1.07 24.36 -2.44
C ILE A 26 1.09 25.45 -1.37
N TRP A 27 1.22 25.08 -0.09
CA TRP A 27 1.34 26.04 0.99
C TRP A 27 2.56 26.94 0.83
N CYS A 28 3.70 26.39 0.37
CA CYS A 28 4.91 27.16 0.15
C CYS A 28 4.73 28.25 -0.91
N LEU A 29 3.95 27.98 -1.97
CA LEU A 29 3.63 28.96 -3.00
C LEU A 29 2.90 30.21 -2.46
N THR A 30 2.26 30.11 -1.29
CA THR A 30 1.58 31.24 -0.65
C THR A 30 2.53 32.19 0.09
N LYS A 31 3.84 31.90 0.14
CA LYS A 31 4.85 32.70 0.87
C LYS A 31 5.71 33.50 -0.10
N SER A 32 5.90 34.78 0.19
CA SER A 32 6.68 35.71 -0.64
C SER A 32 8.20 35.56 -0.52
N ASP A 33 8.72 35.08 0.62
CA ASP A 33 10.15 35.14 0.96
C ASP A 33 10.71 33.82 1.51
N MET A 34 10.51 32.74 0.76
CA MET A 34 10.97 31.40 1.13
C MET A 34 12.33 31.07 0.49
N ASP A 35 13.37 31.06 1.32
CA ASP A 35 14.69 30.52 0.96
C ASP A 35 14.78 29.03 1.32
N ASP A 36 15.78 28.32 0.80
CA ASP A 36 15.96 26.87 1.00
C ASP A 36 16.02 26.49 2.49
N LYS A 37 16.66 27.32 3.31
CA LYS A 37 16.81 27.05 4.74
C LYS A 37 15.50 27.21 5.48
N LYS A 38 14.71 28.24 5.15
CA LYS A 38 13.34 28.41 5.66
C LYS A 38 12.42 27.30 5.18
N LEU A 39 12.52 26.88 3.92
CA LEU A 39 11.75 25.77 3.38
C LEU A 39 12.01 24.48 4.18
N THR A 40 13.28 24.11 4.38
CA THR A 40 13.65 22.97 5.24
C THR A 40 13.13 23.15 6.67
N ALA A 41 13.31 24.34 7.27
CA ALA A 41 12.85 24.62 8.63
C ALA A 41 11.32 24.45 8.78
N TYR A 42 10.55 24.96 7.83
CA TYR A 42 9.10 24.82 7.82
C TYR A 42 8.69 23.36 7.65
N PHE A 43 9.30 22.64 6.73
CA PHE A 43 9.01 21.23 6.55
C PHE A 43 9.24 20.44 7.84
N LEU A 44 10.39 20.60 8.49
CA LEU A 44 10.71 19.93 9.75
C LEU A 44 9.76 20.32 10.89
N HIS A 45 9.19 21.53 10.86
CA HIS A 45 8.21 21.99 11.82
C HIS A 45 6.83 21.35 11.59
N PHE A 46 6.37 21.29 10.33
CA PHE A 46 5.03 20.79 9.98
C PHE A 46 4.94 19.27 9.87
N VAL A 47 6.05 18.55 9.66
CA VAL A 47 6.04 17.10 9.46
C VAL A 47 5.55 16.31 10.68
N GLY A 48 5.60 16.92 11.87
CA GLY A 48 5.18 16.29 13.10
C GLY A 48 6.28 15.44 13.75
N LYS A 49 6.07 15.06 15.01
CA LYS A 49 7.11 14.48 15.87
C LYS A 49 7.66 13.14 15.38
N GLU A 50 6.78 12.25 14.94
CA GLU A 50 7.15 10.88 14.57
C GLU A 50 7.93 10.87 13.25
N ALA A 51 7.39 11.52 12.22
CA ALA A 51 8.07 11.71 10.95
C ALA A 51 9.38 12.52 11.09
N TYR A 52 9.43 13.53 11.97
CA TYR A 52 10.69 14.23 12.28
C TYR A 52 11.74 13.29 12.87
N THR A 53 11.34 12.39 13.78
CA THR A 53 12.25 11.39 14.38
C THR A 53 12.81 10.45 13.33
N LEU A 54 11.97 10.02 12.39
CA LEU A 54 12.37 9.19 11.26
C LEU A 54 13.35 9.91 10.33
N ILE A 55 13.06 11.17 9.98
CA ILE A 55 13.97 12.02 9.20
C ILE A 55 15.32 12.15 9.92
N LYS A 56 15.31 12.49 11.20
CA LYS A 56 16.52 12.66 12.02
C LYS A 56 17.38 11.41 12.05
N ASN A 57 16.78 10.23 12.15
CA ASN A 57 17.50 8.97 12.11
C ASN A 57 18.05 8.66 10.70
N SER A 58 17.34 9.04 9.64
CA SER A 58 17.70 8.79 8.23
C SER A 58 18.85 9.67 7.70
N VAL A 59 19.14 10.78 8.37
CA VAL A 59 20.21 11.71 7.99
C VAL A 59 21.39 11.72 8.97
N TYR A 60 21.33 10.92 10.04
CA TYR A 60 22.44 10.81 10.99
C TYR A 60 23.74 10.37 10.29
N PRO A 61 24.90 11.02 10.56
CA PRO A 61 25.19 11.97 11.64
C PRO A 61 24.91 13.45 11.34
N GLU A 62 24.41 13.78 10.16
CA GLU A 62 24.13 15.16 9.76
C GLU A 62 22.90 15.73 10.48
N SER A 63 22.82 17.06 10.57
CA SER A 63 21.66 17.73 11.15
C SER A 63 20.54 17.86 10.10
N PRO A 64 19.28 17.51 10.40
CA PRO A 64 18.18 17.62 9.43
C PRO A 64 18.00 19.02 8.83
N ILE A 65 18.33 20.07 9.58
CA ILE A 65 18.22 21.46 9.13
C ILE A 65 19.26 21.84 8.07
N ASP A 66 20.35 21.06 7.97
CA ASP A 66 21.43 21.28 7.00
C ASP A 66 21.20 20.50 5.70
N ILE A 67 20.17 19.63 5.66
CA ILE A 67 19.77 18.88 4.47
C ILE A 67 18.70 19.67 3.71
N SER A 68 18.80 19.69 2.38
CA SER A 68 17.80 20.40 1.56
C SER A 68 16.42 19.75 1.67
N TYR A 69 15.36 20.54 1.58
CA TYR A 69 13.99 20.03 1.56
C TYR A 69 13.79 18.96 0.48
N ASN A 70 14.33 19.16 -0.73
CA ASN A 70 14.20 18.20 -1.83
C ASN A 70 14.84 16.84 -1.50
N GLU A 71 15.98 16.84 -0.81
CA GLU A 71 16.62 15.59 -0.36
C GLU A 71 15.84 14.93 0.78
N LEU A 72 15.32 15.72 1.73
CA LEU A 72 14.45 15.22 2.79
C LEU A 72 13.17 14.62 2.22
N LYS A 73 12.50 15.31 1.30
CA LYS A 73 11.31 14.84 0.56
C LYS A 73 11.57 13.49 -0.09
N LYS A 74 12.70 13.36 -0.82
CA LYS A 74 13.10 12.11 -1.46
C LYS A 74 13.35 10.99 -0.45
N LYS A 75 14.04 11.26 0.66
CA LYS A 75 14.31 10.28 1.72
C LYS A 75 13.03 9.79 2.40
N VAL A 76 12.10 10.71 2.68
CA VAL A 76 10.78 10.40 3.22
C VAL A 76 10.04 9.47 2.26
N LEU A 77 9.87 9.87 0.98
CA LEU A 77 9.21 9.03 -0.02
C LEU A 77 9.86 7.66 -0.16
N GLN A 78 11.19 7.57 -0.18
CA GLN A 78 11.90 6.28 -0.24
C GLN A 78 11.61 5.39 0.96
N HIS A 79 11.57 5.95 2.17
CA HIS A 79 11.27 5.18 3.38
C HIS A 79 9.85 4.61 3.34
N PHE A 80 8.87 5.44 2.98
CA PHE A 80 7.47 5.00 2.88
C PHE A 80 7.24 4.05 1.69
N LYS A 81 8.01 4.16 0.60
CA LYS A 81 8.04 3.16 -0.48
C LYS A 81 8.57 1.80 -0.03
N LEU A 82 9.58 1.79 0.85
CA LEU A 82 10.13 0.55 1.40
C LEU A 82 9.19 -0.11 2.41
N ILE A 83 8.47 0.68 3.20
CA ILE A 83 7.43 0.20 4.13
C ILE A 83 6.21 -0.32 3.35
N ASN A 84 5.75 0.46 2.37
CA ASN A 84 4.70 0.06 1.42
C ASN A 84 5.32 -0.78 0.31
N PHE A 85 5.92 -1.93 0.67
CA PHE A 85 6.38 -2.89 -0.32
C PHE A 85 5.15 -3.37 -1.11
N VAL A 86 4.88 -2.73 -2.24
CA VAL A 86 3.72 -3.01 -3.11
C VAL A 86 3.63 -4.51 -3.40
N ALA A 87 4.77 -5.18 -3.55
CA ALA A 87 4.83 -6.63 -3.71
C ALA A 87 4.30 -7.43 -2.49
N ALA A 88 4.44 -6.94 -1.25
CA ALA A 88 3.79 -7.53 -0.08
C ALA A 88 2.27 -7.28 -0.08
N GLU A 89 1.82 -6.09 -0.49
CA GLU A 89 0.38 -5.81 -0.61
C GLU A 89 -0.27 -6.66 -1.70
N ILE A 90 0.40 -6.82 -2.84
CA ILE A 90 0.02 -7.74 -3.92
C ILE A 90 0.01 -9.18 -3.40
N ALA A 91 1.03 -9.59 -2.63
CA ALA A 91 1.05 -10.93 -2.04
C ALA A 91 -0.13 -11.14 -1.08
N ARG A 92 -0.42 -10.17 -0.19
CA ARG A 92 -1.59 -10.20 0.71
C ARG A 92 -2.89 -10.29 -0.07
N PHE A 93 -3.05 -9.47 -1.11
CA PHE A 93 -4.20 -9.51 -2.02
C PHE A 93 -4.35 -10.91 -2.65
N ASN A 94 -3.26 -11.47 -3.16
CA ASN A 94 -3.24 -12.79 -3.80
C ASN A 94 -3.48 -13.96 -2.82
N MET A 95 -3.30 -13.73 -1.52
CA MET A 95 -3.64 -14.70 -0.47
C MET A 95 -5.09 -14.61 -0.01
N LEU A 96 -5.86 -13.60 -0.43
CA LEU A 96 -7.26 -13.47 -0.02
C LEU A 96 -8.12 -14.60 -0.61
N THR A 97 -8.76 -15.33 0.30
CA THR A 97 -9.75 -16.38 0.02
C THR A 97 -10.97 -16.16 0.89
N ARG A 98 -12.16 -16.35 0.32
CA ARG A 98 -13.42 -16.17 1.05
C ARG A 98 -13.60 -17.29 2.06
N PHE A 99 -13.95 -16.94 3.30
CA PHE A 99 -14.39 -17.94 4.27
C PHE A 99 -15.79 -18.47 3.91
N HIS A 100 -16.09 -19.73 4.19
CA HIS A 100 -17.41 -20.31 3.88
C HIS A 100 -18.57 -19.50 4.48
N SER A 101 -18.39 -18.93 5.68
CA SER A 101 -19.37 -18.09 6.38
C SER A 101 -19.37 -16.62 5.96
N GLN A 102 -18.36 -16.14 5.24
CA GLN A 102 -18.27 -14.75 4.80
C GLN A 102 -19.15 -14.53 3.57
N SER A 103 -19.96 -13.46 3.55
CA SER A 103 -20.76 -13.16 2.36
C SER A 103 -19.88 -12.77 1.17
N VAL A 104 -20.37 -12.98 -0.06
CA VAL A 104 -19.66 -12.54 -1.27
C VAL A 104 -19.45 -11.02 -1.27
N ARG A 105 -20.44 -10.25 -0.78
CA ARG A 105 -20.35 -8.79 -0.69
C ARG A 105 -19.20 -8.36 0.22
N ASP A 106 -19.09 -8.96 1.41
CA ASP A 106 -18.03 -8.59 2.36
C ASP A 106 -16.64 -8.98 1.83
N PHE A 107 -16.56 -10.09 1.10
CA PHE A 107 -15.32 -10.49 0.45
C PHE A 107 -14.93 -9.51 -0.67
N VAL A 108 -15.88 -9.06 -1.49
CA VAL A 108 -15.63 -8.01 -2.50
C VAL A 108 -15.12 -6.72 -1.85
N LEU A 109 -15.74 -6.29 -0.75
CA LEU A 109 -15.28 -5.09 -0.02
C LEU A 109 -13.85 -5.27 0.52
N GLN A 110 -13.53 -6.46 1.03
CA GLN A 110 -12.18 -6.80 1.48
C GLN A 110 -11.16 -6.75 0.34
N LEU A 111 -11.50 -7.30 -0.83
CA LEU A 111 -10.66 -7.24 -2.04
C LEU A 111 -10.42 -5.79 -2.48
N GLN A 112 -11.47 -4.97 -2.54
CA GLN A 112 -11.37 -3.55 -2.92
C GLN A 112 -10.48 -2.77 -1.95
N THR A 113 -10.67 -2.99 -0.65
CA THR A 113 -9.88 -2.34 0.40
C THR A 113 -8.39 -2.71 0.30
N GLN A 114 -8.09 -3.98 0.01
CA GLN A 114 -6.71 -4.42 -0.13
C GLN A 114 -6.08 -3.97 -1.47
N ALA A 115 -6.86 -3.97 -2.56
CA ALA A 115 -6.39 -3.55 -3.88
C ALA A 115 -6.01 -2.07 -3.94
N ALA A 116 -6.61 -1.21 -3.11
CA ALA A 116 -6.24 0.20 -2.96
C ALA A 116 -4.76 0.40 -2.57
N LYS A 117 -4.12 -0.63 -1.99
CA LYS A 117 -2.72 -0.61 -1.55
C LYS A 117 -1.74 -1.27 -2.54
N CYS A 118 -2.25 -1.87 -3.61
CA CYS A 118 -1.46 -2.72 -4.53
C CYS A 118 -0.97 -1.99 -5.78
N ASP A 119 -1.29 -0.71 -5.94
CA ASP A 119 -0.95 0.13 -7.10
C ASP A 119 -1.15 -0.55 -8.47
N TYR A 120 -2.31 -1.18 -8.67
CA TYR A 120 -2.61 -1.89 -9.93
C TYR A 120 -2.84 -0.97 -11.14
N GLY A 121 -2.99 0.35 -10.93
CA GLY A 121 -3.27 1.30 -11.99
C GLY A 121 -4.43 0.86 -12.90
N ALA A 122 -4.18 0.84 -14.21
CA ALA A 122 -5.17 0.46 -15.22
C ALA A 122 -5.64 -1.02 -15.12
N GLN A 123 -4.94 -1.88 -14.38
CA GLN A 123 -5.27 -3.30 -14.24
C GLN A 123 -6.19 -3.59 -13.04
N LEU A 124 -6.60 -2.57 -12.28
CA LEU A 124 -7.35 -2.75 -11.04
C LEU A 124 -8.60 -3.63 -11.21
N GLU A 125 -9.40 -3.38 -12.25
CA GLU A 125 -10.63 -4.14 -12.50
C GLU A 125 -10.36 -5.61 -12.83
N ASP A 126 -9.36 -5.88 -13.67
CA ASP A 126 -8.95 -7.25 -14.03
C ASP A 126 -8.46 -8.01 -12.80
N GLN A 127 -7.63 -7.38 -11.95
CA GLN A 127 -7.10 -7.99 -10.74
C GLN A 127 -8.20 -8.30 -9.72
N LEU A 128 -9.16 -7.38 -9.54
CA LEU A 128 -10.32 -7.62 -8.67
C LEU A 128 -11.17 -8.78 -9.17
N ARG A 129 -11.44 -8.85 -10.49
CA ARG A 129 -12.22 -9.93 -11.09
C ARG A 129 -11.53 -11.28 -10.92
N ASP A 130 -10.25 -11.36 -11.29
CA ASP A 130 -9.50 -12.61 -11.29
C ASP A 130 -9.33 -13.13 -9.85
N ARG A 131 -9.08 -12.23 -8.89
CA ARG A 131 -8.97 -12.59 -7.48
C ARG A 131 -10.30 -13.01 -6.86
N LEU A 132 -11.40 -12.37 -7.25
CA LEU A 132 -12.75 -12.75 -6.82
C LEU A 132 -13.08 -14.18 -7.26
N ILE A 133 -12.83 -14.50 -8.54
CA ILE A 133 -13.05 -15.84 -9.10
C ILE A 133 -12.19 -16.87 -8.36
N ALA A 134 -10.89 -16.60 -8.18
CA ALA A 134 -9.98 -17.49 -7.47
C ALA A 134 -10.35 -17.66 -5.98
N GLY A 135 -10.84 -16.59 -5.35
CA GLY A 135 -11.10 -16.53 -3.91
C GLY A 135 -12.44 -17.11 -3.46
N ILE A 136 -13.45 -17.19 -4.34
CA ILE A 136 -14.79 -17.67 -3.97
C ILE A 136 -14.86 -19.19 -3.78
N GLN A 137 -13.87 -19.96 -4.25
CA GLN A 137 -13.81 -21.42 -4.15
C GLN A 137 -15.19 -22.07 -4.33
N LEU A 138 -15.68 -22.10 -5.58
CA LEU A 138 -16.97 -22.69 -5.92
C LEU A 138 -17.01 -24.16 -5.43
N PRO A 139 -17.83 -24.50 -4.41
CA PRO A 139 -17.86 -25.84 -3.84
C PRO A 139 -18.24 -26.91 -4.85
N GLU A 140 -19.07 -26.54 -5.83
CA GLU A 140 -19.50 -27.41 -6.93
C GLU A 140 -18.34 -27.77 -7.87
N LEU A 141 -17.51 -26.79 -8.25
CA LEU A 141 -16.33 -27.04 -9.09
C LEU A 141 -15.25 -27.83 -8.32
N MET A 142 -15.06 -27.54 -7.03
CA MET A 142 -14.19 -28.33 -6.15
C MET A 142 -14.65 -29.79 -6.06
N ARG A 143 -15.95 -30.01 -5.90
CA ARG A 143 -16.55 -31.34 -5.81
C ARG A 143 -16.44 -32.09 -7.13
N GLN A 144 -16.76 -31.47 -8.26
CA GLN A 144 -16.58 -32.06 -9.58
C GLN A 144 -15.12 -32.41 -9.87
N ASN A 145 -14.17 -31.52 -9.54
CA ASN A 145 -12.75 -31.82 -9.68
C ASN A 145 -12.30 -32.98 -8.80
N ALA A 146 -12.79 -33.06 -7.56
CA ALA A 146 -12.48 -34.17 -6.65
C ALA A 146 -13.12 -35.50 -7.11
N GLU A 147 -14.32 -35.46 -7.69
CA GLU A 147 -15.01 -36.63 -8.27
C GLU A 147 -14.26 -37.13 -9.52
N HIS A 148 -13.89 -36.24 -10.45
CA HIS A 148 -13.09 -36.59 -11.63
C HIS A 148 -11.70 -37.14 -11.29
N GLN A 149 -11.02 -36.58 -10.29
CA GLN A 149 -9.71 -37.10 -9.85
C GLN A 149 -9.83 -38.50 -9.22
N LYS A 150 -10.93 -38.78 -8.50
CA LYS A 150 -11.21 -40.12 -7.97
C LYS A 150 -11.47 -41.12 -9.09
N GLU A 151 -12.28 -40.75 -10.09
CA GLU A 151 -12.57 -41.60 -11.26
C GLU A 151 -11.30 -41.94 -12.06
N HIS A 152 -10.44 -40.94 -12.30
CA HIS A 152 -9.16 -41.15 -12.99
C HIS A 152 -8.23 -42.08 -12.20
N SER A 153 -8.14 -41.87 -10.88
CA SER A 153 -7.31 -42.70 -9.99
C SER A 153 -7.82 -44.15 -9.91
N ASN A 154 -9.14 -44.35 -9.93
CA ASN A 154 -9.74 -45.68 -9.87
C ASN A 154 -9.57 -46.44 -11.19
N SER A 155 -9.72 -45.74 -12.33
CA SER A 155 -9.49 -46.29 -13.68
C SER A 155 -8.04 -46.75 -13.90
N GLN A 156 -7.07 -46.03 -13.32
CA GLN A 156 -5.64 -46.41 -13.37
C GLN A 156 -5.31 -47.62 -12.47
N ARG A 157 -6.06 -47.85 -11.37
CA ARG A 157 -5.88 -49.06 -10.54
C ARG A 157 -6.48 -50.31 -11.14
N THR A 158 -7.59 -50.19 -11.87
CA THR A 158 -8.27 -51.33 -12.50
C THR A 158 -7.61 -51.79 -13.80
N SER A 159 -6.58 -51.08 -14.27
CA SER A 159 -5.85 -51.36 -15.52
C SER A 159 -4.43 -51.90 -15.32
N LEU A 160 -3.95 -52.06 -14.08
CA LEU A 160 -2.73 -52.83 -13.80
C LEU A 160 -3.10 -54.33 -13.58
N PRO A 161 -2.46 -55.27 -14.31
CA PRO A 161 -2.66 -56.71 -14.12
C PRO A 161 -2.08 -57.25 -12.81
#